data_AF-A0A0Z8K688-F1
#
_entry.id   AF-A0A0Z8K688-F1
#
_cell.length_a   1.000
_cell.length_b   1.000
_cell.length_c   1.000
_cell.angle_alpha   90.00
_cell.angle_beta   90.00
_cell.angle_gamma   90.00
#
_symmetry.space_group_name_H-M   'P 1'
#
loop_
_entity.id
_entity.type
_entity.pdbx_description
1 polymer ?
#
loop_
_entity_poly.entity_id
_entity_poly.type
_entity_poly.pdbx_seq_one_letter_code
_entity_poly.pdbx_strand_id
1 'polypeptide(L)'
;MTNEIIGRSKDHGNQIAEIAVMRKMLDSIENHEERITNLEDTMRVNAVQETVLTDEVNKVVLAFLDGKQAPAYKDRSIRGRAYSAINKDIRKRFGVRRKEIPAKEYQEAVVFIRQWQPDFELKSEISAVNAG
;
A
#
# COMPACT_ATOMS: atom_id res chain seq x y z
N MET A 1 -15.62 -7.74 -71.83
CA MET A 1 -16.94 -7.97 -71.21
C MET A 1 -16.86 -9.34 -70.55
N THR A 2 -17.01 -9.56 -69.26
CA THR A 2 -17.39 -8.77 -68.07
C THR A 2 -16.80 -9.54 -66.88
N ASN A 3 -16.18 -8.83 -65.93
CA ASN A 3 -15.70 -9.39 -64.68
C ASN A 3 -16.87 -9.99 -63.89
N GLU A 4 -16.81 -11.28 -63.60
CA GLU A 4 -17.63 -11.87 -62.54
C GLU A 4 -16.72 -12.29 -61.38
N ILE A 5 -16.43 -11.32 -60.52
CA ILE A 5 -15.93 -11.53 -59.16
C ILE A 5 -17.12 -12.04 -58.33
N ILE A 6 -17.62 -13.24 -58.61
CA ILE A 6 -18.72 -13.87 -57.86
C ILE A 6 -18.11 -14.96 -57.01
N GLY A 7 -17.44 -14.54 -55.93
CA GLY A 7 -16.66 -15.46 -55.11
C GLY A 7 -16.19 -14.92 -53.77
N ARG A 8 -16.74 -13.80 -53.26
CA ARG A 8 -16.74 -13.64 -51.80
C ARG A 8 -17.75 -14.63 -51.25
N SER A 9 -17.30 -15.88 -51.06
CA SER A 9 -18.07 -16.96 -50.43
C SER A 9 -18.66 -16.44 -49.12
N LYS A 10 -19.86 -16.92 -48.77
CA LYS A 10 -20.48 -16.70 -47.46
C LYS A 10 -19.49 -16.99 -46.32
N ASP A 11 -18.57 -17.93 -46.53
CA ASP A 11 -17.49 -18.27 -45.61
C ASP A 11 -16.50 -17.12 -45.38
N HIS A 12 -16.14 -16.36 -46.43
CA HIS A 12 -15.29 -15.18 -46.30
C HIS A 12 -16.01 -14.06 -45.53
N GLY A 13 -17.31 -13.91 -45.73
CA GLY A 13 -18.14 -13.00 -44.93
C GLY A 13 -18.19 -13.39 -43.46
N ASN A 14 -18.35 -14.69 -43.18
CA ASN A 14 -18.33 -15.23 -41.82
C ASN A 14 -16.96 -15.06 -41.15
N GLN A 15 -15.86 -15.32 -41.86
CA GLN A 15 -14.49 -15.11 -41.37
C GLN A 15 -14.23 -13.64 -41.02
N ILE A 16 -14.67 -12.69 -41.86
CA ILE A 16 -14.55 -11.25 -41.56
C ILE A 16 -15.35 -10.89 -40.31
N ALA A 17 -16.56 -11.45 -40.14
CA ALA A 17 -17.36 -11.22 -38.95
C ALA A 17 -16.67 -11.77 -37.70
N GLU A 18 -16.13 -13.00 -37.75
CA GLU A 18 -15.36 -13.60 -36.66
C GLU A 18 -14.13 -12.75 -36.29
N ILE A 19 -13.34 -12.31 -37.28
CA ILE A 19 -12.18 -11.43 -37.07
C ILE A 19 -12.62 -10.11 -36.42
N ALA A 20 -13.75 -9.53 -36.84
CA ALA A 20 -14.26 -8.30 -36.26
C ALA A 20 -14.69 -8.49 -34.79
N VAL A 21 -15.28 -9.63 -34.45
CA VAL A 21 -15.61 -9.96 -33.05
C VAL A 21 -14.32 -10.18 -32.25
N MET A 22 -13.35 -10.94 -32.76
CA MET A 22 -12.05 -11.15 -32.10
C MET A 22 -11.33 -9.82 -31.84
N ARG A 23 -11.35 -8.89 -32.80
CA ARG A 23 -10.76 -7.56 -32.61
C ARG A 23 -11.42 -6.80 -31.46
N LYS A 24 -12.76 -6.81 -31.39
CA LYS A 24 -13.48 -6.19 -30.25
C LYS A 24 -13.13 -6.85 -28.91
N MET A 25 -12.90 -8.17 -28.91
CA MET A 25 -12.45 -8.86 -27.69
C MET A 25 -11.04 -8.42 -27.28
N LEU A 26 -10.12 -8.25 -28.22
CA LEU A 26 -8.77 -7.73 -27.94
C LEU A 26 -8.82 -6.31 -27.38
N ASP A 27 -9.58 -5.41 -28.03
CA ASP A 27 -9.78 -4.03 -27.53
C ASP A 27 -10.35 -4.02 -26.09
N SER A 28 -11.25 -4.96 -25.79
CA SER A 28 -11.81 -5.12 -24.44
C SER A 28 -10.79 -5.66 -23.42
N ILE A 29 -9.91 -6.57 -23.83
CA ILE A 29 -8.85 -7.10 -22.95
C ILE A 29 -7.85 -5.99 -22.63
N GLU A 30 -7.40 -5.23 -23.64
CA GLU A 30 -6.49 -4.10 -23.45
C GLU A 30 -7.08 -3.06 -22.47
N ASN A 31 -8.37 -2.73 -22.62
CA ASN A 31 -9.05 -1.84 -21.68
C ASN A 31 -9.11 -2.42 -20.25
N HIS A 32 -9.30 -3.72 -20.12
CA HIS A 32 -9.30 -4.37 -18.81
C HIS A 32 -7.92 -4.37 -18.17
N GLU A 33 -6.86 -4.62 -18.94
CA GLU A 33 -5.48 -4.53 -18.44
C GLU A 33 -5.17 -3.13 -17.92
N GLU A 34 -5.53 -2.08 -18.67
CA GLU A 34 -5.34 -0.69 -18.23
C GLU A 34 -6.08 -0.40 -16.90
N ARG A 35 -7.32 -0.88 -16.77
CA ARG A 35 -8.11 -0.70 -15.54
C ARG A 35 -7.55 -1.50 -14.37
N ILE A 36 -6.99 -2.69 -14.61
CA ILE A 36 -6.34 -3.51 -13.58
C ILE A 36 -5.06 -2.81 -13.11
N THR A 37 -4.21 -2.33 -14.02
CA THR A 37 -3.00 -1.58 -13.65
C THR A 37 -3.33 -0.35 -12.83
N ASN A 38 -4.33 0.44 -13.27
CA ASN A 38 -4.79 1.59 -12.51
C ASN A 38 -5.33 1.21 -11.12
N LEU A 39 -6.03 0.08 -11.02
CA LEU A 39 -6.49 -0.42 -9.73
C LEU A 39 -5.31 -0.80 -8.83
N GLU A 40 -4.36 -1.59 -9.33
CA GLU A 40 -3.16 -2.00 -8.59
C GLU A 40 -2.33 -0.80 -8.10
N ASP A 41 -2.19 0.23 -8.93
CA ASP A 41 -1.43 1.43 -8.59
C ASP A 41 -2.15 2.37 -7.62
N THR A 42 -3.49 2.33 -7.59
CA THR A 42 -4.29 3.19 -6.69
C THR A 42 -4.75 2.48 -5.42
N MET A 43 -4.58 1.16 -5.34
CA MET A 43 -4.94 0.36 -4.17
C MET A 43 -4.10 0.73 -2.95
N ARG A 44 -4.80 0.96 -1.84
CA ARG A 44 -4.22 1.20 -0.52
C ARG A 44 -4.31 -0.07 0.33
N VAL A 45 -3.58 -0.08 1.43
CA VAL A 45 -3.73 -1.12 2.45
C VAL A 45 -5.20 -1.31 2.84
N ASN A 46 -5.63 -2.56 2.91
CA ASN A 46 -6.97 -2.89 3.38
C ASN A 46 -7.06 -2.81 4.92
N ALA A 47 -8.26 -2.99 5.48
CA ALA A 47 -8.49 -2.86 6.92
C ALA A 47 -7.65 -3.84 7.77
N VAL A 48 -7.42 -5.06 7.27
CA VAL A 48 -6.59 -6.06 7.95
C VAL A 48 -5.14 -5.60 7.99
N GLN A 49 -4.61 -5.14 6.85
CA GLN A 49 -3.26 -4.59 6.75
C GLN A 49 -3.07 -3.34 7.61
N GLU A 50 -4.05 -2.43 7.62
CA GLU A 50 -4.03 -1.24 8.49
C GLU A 50 -3.96 -1.62 9.98
N THR A 51 -4.71 -2.65 10.38
CA THR A 51 -4.69 -3.19 11.74
C THR A 51 -3.29 -3.71 12.08
N VAL A 52 -2.69 -4.52 11.20
CA VAL A 52 -1.32 -5.02 11.40
C VAL A 52 -0.32 -3.87 11.51
N LEU A 53 -0.35 -2.88 10.62
CA LEU A 53 0.56 -1.74 10.71
C LEU A 53 0.37 -0.95 12.02
N THR A 54 -0.86 -0.84 12.51
CA THR A 54 -1.17 -0.20 13.79
C THR A 54 -0.60 -0.99 14.97
N ASP A 55 -0.75 -2.32 14.94
CA ASP A 55 -0.22 -3.19 15.98
C ASP A 55 1.31 -3.19 16.00
N GLU A 56 1.97 -3.17 14.85
CA GLU A 56 3.43 -3.07 14.77
C GLU A 56 3.94 -1.74 15.33
N VAL A 57 3.27 -0.61 15.02
CA VAL A 57 3.59 0.68 15.64
C VAL A 57 3.43 0.61 17.16
N ASN A 58 2.34 0.03 17.65
CA ASN A 58 2.09 -0.12 19.08
C ASN A 58 3.17 -0.97 19.76
N LYS A 59 3.54 -2.11 19.17
CA LYS A 59 4.59 -2.99 19.71
C LYS A 59 5.92 -2.26 19.83
N VAL A 60 6.33 -1.57 18.77
CA VAL A 60 7.62 -0.88 18.72
C VAL A 60 7.66 0.27 19.74
N VAL A 61 6.62 1.10 19.78
CA VAL A 61 6.53 2.20 20.76
C VAL A 61 6.51 1.67 22.18
N LEU A 62 5.74 0.61 22.46
CA LEU A 62 5.72 -0.01 23.79
C LEU A 62 7.08 -0.57 24.20
N ALA A 63 7.82 -1.18 23.27
CA ALA A 63 9.16 -1.68 23.54
C ALA A 63 10.13 -0.55 23.92
N PHE A 64 10.09 0.58 23.20
CA PHE A 64 10.94 1.73 23.53
C PHE A 64 10.59 2.40 24.85
N LEU A 65 9.32 2.36 25.25
CA LEU A 65 8.85 2.95 26.50
C LEU A 65 8.99 2.02 27.72
N ASP A 66 9.57 0.82 27.57
CA ASP A 66 9.66 -0.24 28.58
C ASP A 66 8.29 -0.78 29.06
N GLY A 67 7.29 -0.73 28.18
CA GLY A 67 5.97 -1.32 28.39
C GLY A 67 4.98 -0.42 29.15
N LYS A 68 3.74 -0.92 29.30
CA LYS A 68 2.60 -0.10 29.77
C LYS A 68 2.69 0.37 31.22
N GLN A 69 3.54 -0.27 32.03
CA GLN A 69 3.68 0.05 33.45
C GLN A 69 4.83 1.00 33.75
N ALA A 70 5.72 1.22 32.79
CA ALA A 70 6.88 2.09 32.94
C ALA A 70 6.47 3.57 33.11
N PRO A 71 7.26 4.36 33.87
CA PRO A 71 7.04 5.80 34.01
C PRO A 71 6.89 6.53 32.67
N ALA A 72 7.76 6.24 31.69
CA ALA A 72 7.74 6.88 30.37
C ALA A 72 6.46 6.60 29.58
N TYR A 73 5.88 5.41 29.71
CA TYR A 73 4.57 5.15 29.10
C TYR A 73 3.44 5.89 29.81
N LYS A 74 3.52 6.03 31.13
CA LYS A 74 2.50 6.74 31.93
C LYS A 74 2.56 8.25 31.69
N ASP A 75 3.73 8.79 31.38
CA ASP A 75 3.90 10.18 30.94
C ASP A 75 3.21 10.41 29.59
N ARG A 76 2.19 11.29 29.59
CA ARG A 76 1.40 11.59 28.40
C ARG A 76 2.21 12.33 27.33
N SER A 77 3.15 13.19 27.73
CA SER A 77 4.00 13.95 26.82
C SER A 77 4.95 13.02 26.08
N ILE A 78 5.68 12.18 26.82
CA ILE A 78 6.64 11.23 26.25
C ILE A 78 5.94 10.21 25.35
N ARG A 79 4.87 9.57 25.84
CA ARG A 79 4.09 8.62 25.04
C ARG A 79 3.54 9.28 23.78
N GLY A 80 2.99 10.49 23.89
CA GLY A 80 2.46 11.25 22.75
C GLY A 80 3.53 11.59 21.71
N ARG A 81 4.72 12.00 22.16
CA ARG A 81 5.89 12.27 21.31
C ARG A 81 6.37 11.00 20.60
N ALA A 82 6.48 9.87 21.30
CA ALA A 82 6.92 8.60 20.71
C ALA A 82 6.01 8.15 19.56
N TYR A 83 4.68 8.17 19.78
CA TYR A 83 3.73 7.88 18.71
C TYR A 83 3.79 8.91 17.56
N SER A 84 3.96 10.19 17.89
CA SER A 84 4.04 11.24 16.86
C SER A 84 5.30 11.10 16.00
N ALA A 85 6.43 10.73 16.61
CA ALA A 85 7.72 10.55 15.95
C ALA A 85 7.65 9.44 14.89
N ILE A 86 7.25 8.22 15.27
CA ILE A 86 7.14 7.12 14.31
C ILE A 86 6.11 7.41 13.20
N ASN A 87 4.97 8.03 13.52
CA ASN A 87 3.99 8.40 12.50
C ASN A 87 4.51 9.52 11.56
N LYS A 88 5.36 10.43 12.05
CA LYS A 88 6.04 11.43 11.22
C LYS A 88 7.02 10.74 10.27
N ASP A 89 7.78 9.77 10.75
CA ASP A 89 8.76 9.06 9.95
C ASP A 89 8.12 8.11 8.93
N ILE A 90 6.99 7.48 9.26
CA ILE A 90 6.14 6.76 8.28
C ILE A 90 5.73 7.71 7.15
N ARG A 91 5.20 8.91 7.47
CA ARG A 91 4.82 9.89 6.43
C ARG A 91 6.03 10.35 5.62
N LYS A 92 7.19 10.51 6.25
CA LYS A 92 8.43 10.89 5.58
C LYS A 92 8.92 9.81 4.62
N ARG A 93 8.79 8.53 5.00
CA ARG A 93 9.23 7.39 4.19
C ARG A 93 8.28 7.09 3.03
N PHE A 94 6.98 7.06 3.28
CA PHE A 94 5.96 6.61 2.32
C PHE A 94 5.18 7.76 1.66
N GLY A 95 5.42 9.02 2.06
CA GLY A 95 4.69 10.19 1.55
C GLY A 95 3.24 10.31 2.02
N VAL A 96 2.69 9.28 2.69
CA VAL A 96 1.28 9.19 3.07
C VAL A 96 1.10 8.69 4.50
N ARG A 97 -0.12 8.78 5.04
CA ARG A 97 -0.43 8.20 6.35
C ARG A 97 -0.47 6.68 6.24
N ARG A 98 -0.30 6.00 7.37
CA ARG A 98 -0.29 4.53 7.46
C ARG A 98 -1.45 3.83 6.73
N LYS A 99 -2.67 4.34 6.87
CA LYS A 99 -3.89 3.82 6.20
C LYS A 99 -3.99 4.13 4.70
N GLU A 100 -3.09 4.97 4.20
CA GLU A 100 -3.03 5.42 2.81
C GLU A 100 -1.83 4.81 2.07
N ILE A 101 -1.02 4.01 2.75
CA ILE A 101 0.13 3.31 2.15
C ILE A 101 -0.38 2.46 0.99
N PRO A 102 0.24 2.53 -0.20
CA PRO A 102 -0.07 1.65 -1.32
C PRO A 102 0.00 0.18 -0.91
N ALA A 103 -0.94 -0.64 -1.36
CA ALA A 103 -0.99 -2.06 -0.99
C ALA A 103 0.31 -2.81 -1.35
N LYS A 104 0.95 -2.42 -2.46
CA LYS A 104 2.24 -2.95 -2.93
C LYS A 104 3.42 -2.65 -2.01
N GLU A 105 3.33 -1.61 -1.16
CA GLU A 105 4.37 -1.20 -0.22
C GLU A 105 4.13 -1.72 1.21
N TYR A 106 3.06 -2.51 1.42
CA TYR A 106 2.67 -2.99 2.75
C TYR A 106 3.79 -3.73 3.48
N GLN A 107 4.45 -4.68 2.82
CA GLN A 107 5.54 -5.47 3.41
C GLN A 107 6.73 -4.57 3.77
N GLU A 108 7.07 -3.61 2.92
CA GLU A 108 8.13 -2.63 3.21
C GLU A 108 7.77 -1.77 4.42
N ALA A 109 6.52 -1.33 4.53
CA ALA A 109 6.03 -0.58 5.68
C ALA A 109 6.13 -1.37 6.98
N VAL A 110 5.80 -2.67 6.97
CA VAL A 110 5.96 -3.55 8.13
C VAL A 110 7.43 -3.64 8.55
N VAL A 111 8.34 -3.85 7.59
CA VAL A 111 9.79 -3.93 7.87
C VAL A 111 10.30 -2.61 8.44
N PHE A 112 9.94 -1.49 7.81
CA PHE A 112 10.31 -0.15 8.27
C PHE A 112 9.86 0.10 9.71
N ILE A 113 8.60 -0.18 10.04
CA ILE A 113 8.06 0.02 11.39
C ILE A 113 8.83 -0.82 12.40
N ARG A 114 9.09 -2.10 12.11
CA ARG A 114 9.81 -3.01 13.01
C ARG A 114 11.25 -2.60 13.29
N GLN A 115 11.89 -1.94 12.34
CA GLN A 115 13.27 -1.47 12.44
C GLN A 115 13.37 -0.02 12.92
N TRP A 116 12.24 0.68 13.07
CA TRP A 116 12.23 2.07 13.49
C TRP A 116 12.85 2.23 14.88
N GLN A 117 13.56 3.34 15.07
CA GLN A 117 14.10 3.76 16.35
C GLN A 117 13.79 5.25 16.57
N PRO A 118 13.50 5.67 17.82
CA PRO A 118 13.40 7.08 18.15
C PRO A 118 14.76 7.76 17.95
N ASP A 119 14.73 9.09 17.75
CA ASP A 119 15.94 9.89 17.75
C ASP A 119 16.65 9.86 19.11
N PHE A 120 17.90 10.32 19.13
CA PHE A 120 18.74 10.29 20.32
C PHE A 120 18.13 11.08 21.49
N GLU A 121 17.51 12.23 21.19
CA GLU A 121 16.92 13.09 22.21
C GLU A 121 15.75 12.40 22.91
N LEU A 122 14.78 11.90 22.14
CA LEU A 122 13.62 11.18 22.67
C LEU A 122 14.06 9.89 23.39
N LYS A 123 15.05 9.18 22.87
CA LYS A 123 15.61 7.98 23.52
C LYS A 123 16.20 8.32 24.89
N SER A 124 17.00 9.39 24.97
CA SER A 124 17.62 9.85 26.22
C SER A 124 16.57 10.28 27.25
N GLU A 125 15.53 10.98 26.80
CA GLU A 125 14.45 11.44 27.66
C GLU A 125 13.64 10.27 28.24
N ILE A 126 13.32 9.26 27.42
CA ILE A 126 12.65 8.03 27.87
C ILE A 126 13.48 7.34 28.96
N SER A 127 14.79 7.17 28.73
CA SER A 127 15.67 6.54 29.73
C SER A 127 15.75 7.34 31.03
N ALA A 128 15.77 8.67 30.96
CA ALA A 128 15.78 9.53 32.15
C ALA A 128 14.48 9.40 32.96
N VAL A 129 13.33 9.38 32.28
CA VAL A 129 12.02 9.24 32.94
C VAL A 129 11.83 7.86 33.57
N ASN A 130 12.33 6.79 32.93
CA ASN A 130 12.22 5.44 33.49
C ASN A 130 13.20 5.17 34.65
N ALA A 131 14.27 5.96 34.79
CA ALA A 131 15.26 5.82 35.86
C ALA A 131 14.87 6.55 37.16
N GLY A 132 13.87 7.45 37.12
CA GLY A 132 13.35 8.20 38.28
C GLY A 132 12.10 7.57 38.88
#